data_AF-A0A7S0PJ80-F1
#
_entry.id   AF-A0A7S0PJ80-F1
#
_cell.length_a   1.000
_cell.length_b   1.000
_cell.length_c   1.000
_cell.angle_alpha   90.00
_cell.angle_beta   90.00
_cell.angle_gamma   90.00
#
_symmetry.space_group_name_H-M   'P 1'
#
loop_
_entity.id
_entity.type
_entity.pdbx_description
1 polymer ?
#
loop_
_entity_poly.entity_id
_entity_poly.type
_entity_poly.pdbx_seq_one_letter_code
_entity_poly.pdbx_strand_id
1 'polypeptide(L)'
;ATTLTGDVTMNNKLVVYGDVRVHSNGGTQTFGIYKGATSTYNWYDTILAKSLKRTGDTTFTIKSDTANAGFSAVHMTWNDLRFYTAQLAGQSSDLDVSDLSTYERMRITGSGNVGIGTASPSYKLEVTGTAYVSSTLGVGGATTLTGDVTMNNKLVVYGDVRVHSNGGTQTFGIYKGATSTYNWYDTILAKSLKRTGDTTFTIKSDTANAGFSAVHMTWNDLRFYTAQLAGQSSDLDVSDLSTYERMRITGSGNVGIGTASPSYKLEVTGTAYVSSTLGVGGATTLTGD
;
A
#
# COMPACT_ATOMS: atom_id res chain seq x y z
N ALA A 1 -49.06 -39.47 -28.20
CA ALA A 1 -47.70 -39.28 -27.67
C ALA A 1 -46.91 -40.53 -28.01
N THR A 2 -45.77 -40.40 -28.69
CA THR A 2 -44.90 -41.54 -28.95
C THR A 2 -43.96 -41.69 -27.77
N THR A 3 -44.13 -42.76 -26.99
CA THR A 3 -43.21 -43.10 -25.90
C THR A 3 -42.15 -44.02 -26.49
N LEU A 4 -40.91 -43.55 -26.58
CA LEU A 4 -39.77 -44.40 -26.90
C LEU A 4 -39.31 -45.08 -25.60
N THR A 5 -39.23 -46.41 -25.63
CA THR A 5 -38.75 -47.22 -24.51
C THR A 5 -37.50 -47.97 -24.94
N GLY A 6 -36.43 -47.92 -24.14
CA GLY A 6 -35.11 -48.50 -24.46
C GLY A 6 -34.15 -47.51 -25.09
N ASP A 7 -33.00 -48.00 -25.55
CA ASP A 7 -31.95 -47.17 -26.14
C ASP A 7 -32.38 -46.60 -27.50
N VAL A 8 -32.24 -45.28 -27.67
CA VAL A 8 -32.50 -44.60 -28.92
C VAL A 8 -31.18 -44.24 -29.58
N THR A 9 -30.77 -45.02 -30.59
CA THR A 9 -29.60 -44.71 -31.42
C THR A 9 -30.03 -43.97 -32.69
N MET A 10 -29.37 -42.87 -33.02
CA MET A 10 -29.58 -42.16 -34.29
C MET A 10 -28.26 -41.70 -34.89
N ASN A 11 -28.13 -41.80 -36.21
CA ASN A 11 -26.86 -41.62 -36.91
C ASN A 11 -26.44 -40.16 -37.11
N ASN A 12 -27.32 -39.18 -36.87
CA ASN A 12 -27.05 -37.80 -37.26
C ASN A 12 -27.46 -36.76 -36.21
N LYS A 13 -28.75 -36.39 -36.13
CA LYS A 13 -29.20 -35.26 -35.29
C LYS A 13 -30.55 -35.54 -34.66
N LEU A 14 -30.65 -35.41 -33.35
CA LEU A 14 -31.92 -35.30 -32.64
C LEU A 14 -32.39 -33.83 -32.69
N VAL A 15 -33.57 -33.58 -33.25
CA VAL A 15 -34.23 -32.28 -33.15
C VAL A 15 -35.54 -32.48 -32.41
N VAL A 16 -35.66 -31.88 -31.24
CA VAL A 16 -36.91 -31.89 -30.45
C VAL A 16 -37.51 -30.50 -30.51
N TYR A 17 -38.75 -30.41 -30.98
CA TYR A 17 -39.55 -29.19 -30.91
C TYR A 17 -40.46 -29.28 -29.68
N GLY A 18 -40.10 -28.57 -28.60
CA GLY A 18 -40.79 -28.61 -27.30
C GLY A 18 -39.87 -29.01 -26.15
N ASP A 19 -40.45 -29.34 -24.99
CA ASP A 19 -39.70 -29.75 -23.80
C ASP A 19 -39.19 -31.19 -23.96
N VAL A 20 -37.92 -31.43 -23.64
CA VAL A 20 -37.41 -32.79 -23.37
C VAL A 20 -37.62 -33.05 -21.88
N ARG A 21 -38.52 -33.97 -21.53
CA ARG A 21 -38.78 -34.39 -20.14
C ARG A 21 -38.30 -35.82 -19.94
N VAL A 22 -37.33 -36.00 -19.06
CA VAL A 22 -36.94 -37.32 -18.58
C VAL A 22 -37.91 -37.69 -17.45
N HIS A 23 -38.50 -38.88 -17.53
CA HIS A 23 -39.34 -39.47 -16.48
C HIS A 23 -38.68 -40.78 -16.05
N SER A 24 -38.55 -40.98 -14.75
CA SER A 24 -38.01 -42.21 -14.16
C SER A 24 -39.07 -42.85 -13.25
N ASN A 25 -39.25 -44.16 -13.37
CA ASN A 25 -40.14 -44.94 -12.51
C ASN A 25 -39.35 -45.49 -11.30
N GLY A 26 -38.61 -44.62 -10.59
CA GLY A 26 -38.01 -44.94 -9.28
C GLY A 26 -36.47 -45.00 -9.18
N GLY A 27 -35.69 -44.52 -10.17
CA GLY A 27 -34.22 -44.44 -10.11
C GLY A 27 -33.63 -43.04 -10.42
N THR A 28 -32.34 -42.83 -10.13
CA THR A 28 -31.60 -41.57 -10.38
C THR A 28 -31.63 -41.17 -11.85
N GLN A 29 -31.97 -39.90 -12.13
CA GLN A 29 -32.04 -39.37 -13.50
C GLN A 29 -30.72 -38.67 -13.87
N THR A 30 -30.02 -39.19 -14.87
CA THR A 30 -28.84 -38.55 -15.47
C THR A 30 -29.14 -38.19 -16.93
N PHE A 31 -29.22 -36.90 -17.23
CA PHE A 31 -29.15 -36.40 -18.60
C PHE A 31 -27.69 -36.06 -18.91
N GLY A 32 -26.98 -36.94 -19.61
CA GLY A 32 -25.60 -36.76 -20.03
C GLY A 32 -25.47 -36.69 -21.55
N ILE A 33 -24.62 -35.79 -22.05
CA ILE A 33 -24.14 -35.84 -23.44
C ILE A 33 -22.77 -36.53 -23.38
N TYR A 34 -22.69 -37.76 -23.86
CA TYR A 34 -21.47 -38.56 -23.85
C TYR A 34 -20.88 -38.67 -25.25
N LYS A 35 -19.56 -38.72 -25.35
CA LYS A 35 -18.84 -39.00 -26.59
C LYS A 35 -18.01 -40.28 -26.42
N GLY A 36 -18.53 -41.41 -26.90
CA GLY A 36 -17.80 -42.69 -26.90
C GLY A 36 -18.72 -43.91 -26.91
N ALA A 37 -18.33 -44.95 -27.65
CA ALA A 37 -19.10 -46.20 -27.83
C ALA A 37 -18.60 -47.37 -26.95
N THR A 38 -17.94 -47.09 -25.82
CA THR A 38 -17.43 -48.12 -24.90
C THR A 38 -17.79 -47.80 -23.46
N SER A 39 -17.82 -48.82 -22.60
CA SER A 39 -18.25 -48.81 -21.18
C SER A 39 -17.43 -47.92 -20.22
N THR A 40 -16.75 -46.91 -20.74
CA THR A 40 -15.97 -45.91 -19.99
C THR A 40 -16.48 -44.55 -20.42
N TYR A 41 -17.39 -43.99 -19.62
CA TYR A 41 -18.03 -42.71 -19.86
C TYR A 41 -17.02 -41.57 -19.64
N ASN A 42 -16.40 -41.09 -20.72
CA ASN A 42 -15.45 -39.99 -20.64
C ASN A 42 -16.17 -38.66 -20.95
N TRP A 43 -16.36 -37.82 -19.93
CA TRP A 43 -17.02 -36.51 -20.04
C TRP A 43 -16.09 -35.44 -20.61
N TYR A 44 -15.76 -35.53 -21.91
CA TYR A 44 -15.05 -34.47 -22.61
C TYR A 44 -15.93 -33.87 -23.69
N ASP A 45 -16.74 -32.88 -23.33
CA ASP A 45 -17.01 -31.70 -24.17
C ASP A 45 -17.82 -30.67 -23.38
N THR A 46 -17.36 -29.42 -23.41
CA THR A 46 -18.04 -28.26 -22.81
C THR A 46 -19.45 -28.14 -23.38
N ILE A 47 -20.47 -28.24 -22.53
CA ILE A 47 -21.85 -27.85 -22.88
C ILE A 47 -21.84 -26.34 -23.13
N LEU A 48 -21.67 -25.90 -24.38
CA LEU A 48 -21.88 -24.51 -24.79
C LEU A 48 -23.39 -24.22 -24.85
N ALA A 49 -24.03 -24.02 -23.70
CA ALA A 49 -25.44 -23.64 -23.63
C ALA A 49 -25.61 -22.18 -24.08
N LYS A 50 -25.84 -21.95 -25.37
CA LYS A 50 -26.08 -20.61 -25.93
C LYS A 50 -27.41 -19.97 -25.48
N SER A 51 -28.32 -20.72 -24.85
CA SER A 51 -29.55 -20.18 -24.27
C SER A 51 -30.19 -21.18 -23.30
N LEU A 52 -29.99 -20.97 -21.99
CA LEU A 52 -30.83 -21.57 -20.96
C LEU A 52 -31.72 -20.45 -20.43
N LYS A 53 -32.98 -20.38 -20.89
CA LYS A 53 -33.97 -19.44 -20.34
C LYS A 53 -34.44 -19.98 -18.98
N ARG A 54 -34.14 -19.25 -17.90
CA ARG A 54 -34.31 -19.72 -16.51
C ARG A 54 -35.74 -19.55 -16.00
N THR A 55 -36.24 -20.58 -15.31
CA THR A 55 -37.32 -20.50 -14.31
C THR A 55 -36.75 -21.11 -13.02
N GLY A 56 -36.49 -20.30 -11.99
CA GLY A 56 -35.93 -20.75 -10.69
C GLY A 56 -34.39 -20.67 -10.53
N ASP A 57 -33.88 -20.96 -9.33
CA ASP A 57 -32.44 -21.04 -8.99
C ASP A 57 -31.80 -22.28 -9.63
N THR A 58 -30.84 -22.06 -10.53
CA THR A 58 -30.12 -23.13 -11.23
C THR A 58 -28.62 -22.95 -11.07
N THR A 59 -27.98 -23.89 -10.37
CA THR A 59 -26.55 -24.12 -10.34
C THR A 59 -26.08 -24.68 -11.69
N PHE A 60 -24.97 -24.18 -12.23
CA PHE A 60 -24.27 -24.83 -13.34
C PHE A 60 -22.97 -25.42 -12.79
N THR A 61 -23.04 -26.68 -12.35
CA THR A 61 -21.89 -27.38 -11.74
C THR A 61 -21.17 -28.21 -12.79
N ILE A 62 -19.93 -27.84 -13.15
CA ILE A 62 -19.03 -28.73 -13.91
C ILE A 62 -18.32 -29.63 -12.89
N LYS A 63 -18.71 -30.91 -12.82
CA LYS A 63 -18.03 -31.92 -11.99
C LYS A 63 -16.86 -32.52 -12.77
N SER A 64 -15.73 -32.78 -12.10
CA SER A 64 -14.62 -33.56 -12.65
C SER A 64 -14.64 -34.95 -12.04
N ASP A 65 -14.78 -36.00 -12.86
CA ASP A 65 -15.12 -37.36 -12.42
C ASP A 65 -13.91 -38.30 -12.32
N THR A 66 -12.89 -37.96 -11.51
CA THR A 66 -11.84 -38.95 -11.15
C THR A 66 -11.33 -38.73 -9.72
N ALA A 67 -10.90 -39.81 -9.08
CA ALA A 67 -10.52 -39.95 -7.67
C ALA A 67 -9.35 -39.06 -7.16
N ASN A 68 -8.92 -38.08 -7.95
CA ASN A 68 -7.93 -37.06 -7.58
C ASN A 68 -8.19 -35.72 -8.28
N ALA A 69 -9.38 -35.52 -8.84
CA ALA A 69 -9.68 -34.37 -9.65
C ALA A 69 -10.31 -33.27 -8.80
N GLY A 70 -9.58 -32.16 -8.65
CA GLY A 70 -10.20 -30.96 -8.13
C GLY A 70 -11.42 -30.59 -8.98
N PHE A 71 -12.46 -30.02 -8.35
CA PHE A 71 -13.60 -29.51 -9.09
C PHE A 71 -13.46 -27.99 -9.27
N SER A 72 -14.07 -27.46 -10.33
CA SER A 72 -14.26 -26.04 -10.54
C SER A 72 -15.71 -25.80 -10.91
N ALA A 73 -16.41 -24.96 -10.14
CA ALA A 73 -17.83 -24.70 -10.36
C ALA A 73 -18.14 -23.20 -10.38
N VAL A 74 -19.19 -22.85 -11.12
CA VAL A 74 -19.75 -21.49 -11.15
C VAL A 74 -21.22 -21.57 -10.74
N HIS A 75 -21.57 -20.98 -9.61
CA HIS A 75 -22.95 -20.92 -9.14
C HIS A 75 -23.53 -19.54 -9.41
N MET A 76 -24.70 -19.50 -10.04
CA MET A 76 -25.46 -18.28 -10.28
C MET A 76 -26.78 -18.33 -9.52
N THR A 77 -27.00 -17.40 -8.61
CA THR A 77 -28.30 -17.16 -7.98
C THR A 77 -28.86 -15.81 -8.45
N TRP A 78 -30.06 -15.46 -8.01
CA TRP A 78 -30.59 -14.11 -8.17
C TRP A 78 -29.75 -13.04 -7.44
N ASN A 79 -29.00 -13.44 -6.41
CA ASN A 79 -28.28 -12.53 -5.51
C ASN A 79 -26.78 -12.53 -5.73
N ASP A 80 -26.21 -13.51 -6.43
CA ASP A 80 -24.77 -13.61 -6.64
C ASP A 80 -24.34 -14.51 -7.81
N LEU A 81 -23.12 -14.28 -8.26
CA LEU A 81 -22.31 -15.18 -9.07
C LEU A 81 -21.11 -15.62 -8.21
N ARG A 82 -20.90 -16.92 -8.06
CA ARG A 82 -19.87 -17.49 -7.18
C ARG A 82 -18.98 -18.48 -7.93
N PHE A 83 -17.69 -18.42 -7.64
CA PHE A 83 -16.66 -19.27 -8.22
C PHE A 83 -16.05 -20.14 -7.14
N TYR A 84 -15.97 -21.45 -7.40
CA TYR A 84 -15.49 -22.44 -6.46
C TYR A 84 -14.36 -23.23 -7.08
N THR A 85 -13.33 -23.51 -6.28
CA THR A 85 -12.34 -24.54 -6.59
C THR A 85 -11.96 -25.28 -5.32
N ALA A 86 -11.93 -26.62 -5.39
CA ALA A 86 -11.44 -27.44 -4.30
C ALA A 86 -10.56 -28.56 -4.84
N GLN A 87 -9.58 -28.96 -4.03
CA GLN A 87 -8.87 -30.22 -4.19
C GLN A 87 -9.46 -31.19 -3.18
N LEU A 88 -10.15 -32.22 -3.67
CA LEU A 88 -10.84 -33.19 -2.82
C LEU A 88 -10.13 -34.54 -2.95
N ALA A 89 -9.14 -34.77 -2.09
CA ALA A 89 -8.63 -36.13 -1.92
C ALA A 89 -9.64 -36.95 -1.09
N GLY A 90 -10.28 -37.95 -1.70
CA GLY A 90 -11.05 -38.96 -0.97
C GLY A 90 -12.51 -38.64 -0.60
N GLN A 91 -13.15 -37.62 -1.18
CA GLN A 91 -14.60 -37.40 -1.01
C GLN A 91 -15.42 -37.87 -2.22
N SER A 92 -16.67 -38.27 -1.98
CA SER A 92 -17.56 -38.91 -2.95
C SER A 92 -17.81 -38.06 -4.20
N SER A 93 -18.00 -38.74 -5.33
CA SER A 93 -18.25 -38.21 -6.68
C SER A 93 -19.51 -37.33 -6.82
N ASP A 94 -20.28 -37.16 -5.75
CA ASP A 94 -21.56 -36.44 -5.74
C ASP A 94 -21.61 -35.35 -4.67
N LEU A 95 -20.78 -34.31 -4.82
CA LEU A 95 -20.91 -33.08 -4.03
C LEU A 95 -21.89 -32.13 -4.73
N ASP A 96 -22.86 -31.60 -3.98
CA ASP A 96 -23.76 -30.53 -4.41
C ASP A 96 -23.21 -29.16 -3.98
N VAL A 97 -23.63 -28.07 -4.62
CA VAL A 97 -23.14 -26.70 -4.39
C VAL A 97 -23.27 -26.25 -2.94
N SER A 98 -24.23 -26.78 -2.19
CA SER A 98 -24.44 -26.52 -0.76
C SER A 98 -23.25 -26.97 0.10
N ASP A 99 -22.57 -28.03 -0.33
CA ASP A 99 -21.43 -28.61 0.38
C ASP A 99 -20.12 -27.85 0.08
N LEU A 100 -20.16 -26.86 -0.83
CA LEU A 100 -18.99 -26.20 -1.40
C LEU A 100 -18.75 -24.79 -0.83
N SER A 101 -19.56 -24.35 0.13
CA SER A 101 -19.48 -23.00 0.71
C SER A 101 -18.10 -22.68 1.32
N THR A 102 -17.38 -23.68 1.83
CA THR A 102 -16.01 -23.54 2.36
C THR A 102 -14.93 -23.44 1.27
N TYR A 103 -15.28 -23.68 0.01
CA TYR A 103 -14.38 -23.66 -1.14
C TYR A 103 -14.64 -22.51 -2.12
N GLU A 104 -15.46 -21.53 -1.71
CA GLU A 104 -15.69 -20.30 -2.47
C GLU A 104 -14.38 -19.51 -2.57
N ARG A 105 -13.99 -19.14 -3.80
CA ARG A 105 -12.77 -18.35 -4.07
C ARG A 105 -13.09 -16.90 -4.38
N MET A 106 -14.17 -16.69 -5.12
CA MET A 106 -14.61 -15.37 -5.55
C MET A 106 -16.13 -15.31 -5.63
N ARG A 107 -16.69 -14.15 -5.32
CA ARG A 107 -18.11 -13.83 -5.49
C ARG A 107 -18.29 -12.46 -6.12
N ILE A 108 -19.34 -12.33 -6.90
CA ILE A 108 -19.92 -11.05 -7.32
C ILE A 108 -21.35 -11.00 -6.77
N THR A 109 -21.67 -10.03 -5.94
CA THR A 109 -23.02 -9.87 -5.37
C THR A 109 -23.96 -9.20 -6.38
N GLY A 110 -25.27 -9.28 -6.12
CA GLY A 110 -26.30 -8.57 -6.89
C GLY A 110 -26.19 -7.05 -6.81
N SER A 111 -25.47 -6.52 -5.82
CA SER A 111 -25.10 -5.09 -5.72
C SER A 111 -23.82 -4.73 -6.49
N GLY A 112 -23.18 -5.71 -7.14
CA GLY A 112 -21.98 -5.55 -7.94
C GLY A 112 -20.69 -5.46 -7.12
N ASN A 113 -20.68 -5.93 -5.88
CA ASN A 113 -19.45 -6.02 -5.08
C ASN A 113 -18.73 -7.33 -5.40
N VAL A 114 -17.41 -7.26 -5.58
CA VAL A 114 -16.53 -8.40 -5.84
C VAL A 114 -15.78 -8.75 -4.57
N GLY A 115 -15.94 -9.98 -4.08
CA GLY A 115 -15.15 -10.52 -2.97
C GLY A 115 -14.19 -11.58 -3.49
N ILE A 116 -12.93 -11.53 -3.05
CA ILE A 116 -11.94 -12.60 -3.23
C ILE A 116 -11.49 -13.04 -1.84
N GLY A 117 -11.75 -14.30 -1.49
CA GLY A 117 -11.51 -14.82 -0.13
C GLY A 117 -12.48 -14.32 0.95
N THR A 118 -13.56 -13.63 0.56
CA THR A 118 -14.64 -13.18 1.47
C THR A 118 -16.02 -13.45 0.85
N ALA A 119 -16.94 -13.98 1.65
CA ALA A 119 -18.33 -14.23 1.25
C ALA A 119 -19.23 -12.98 1.37
N SER A 120 -18.75 -11.95 2.09
CA SER A 120 -19.53 -10.75 2.46
C SER A 120 -18.75 -9.47 2.16
N PRO A 121 -18.45 -9.16 0.88
CA PRO A 121 -17.67 -7.96 0.53
C PRO A 121 -18.43 -6.67 0.87
N SER A 122 -17.80 -5.86 1.72
CA SER A 122 -18.26 -4.54 2.17
C SER A 122 -17.86 -3.41 1.19
N TYR A 123 -16.87 -3.66 0.33
CA TYR A 123 -16.41 -2.74 -0.70
C TYR A 123 -16.70 -3.26 -2.11
N LYS A 124 -16.58 -2.38 -3.13
CA LYS A 124 -16.76 -2.76 -4.54
C LYS A 124 -15.80 -3.86 -4.98
N LEU A 125 -14.59 -3.86 -4.45
CA LEU A 125 -13.65 -4.97 -4.51
C LEU A 125 -13.06 -5.14 -3.12
N GLU A 126 -13.21 -6.32 -2.54
CA GLU A 126 -12.61 -6.70 -1.26
C GLU A 126 -11.79 -7.97 -1.45
N VAL A 127 -10.52 -7.95 -1.01
CA VAL A 127 -9.61 -9.09 -1.06
C VAL A 127 -9.18 -9.40 0.37
N THR A 128 -9.58 -10.55 0.89
CA THR A 128 -9.06 -11.07 2.15
C THR A 128 -7.78 -11.85 1.87
N GLY A 129 -6.63 -11.18 1.99
CA GLY A 129 -5.31 -11.73 1.68
C GLY A 129 -4.42 -10.72 0.96
N THR A 130 -3.43 -11.21 0.22
CA THR A 130 -2.49 -10.37 -0.54
C THR A 130 -2.96 -10.17 -1.98
N ALA A 131 -2.97 -8.92 -2.45
CA ALA A 131 -3.15 -8.60 -3.86
C ALA A 131 -1.80 -8.24 -4.51
N TYR A 132 -1.43 -8.93 -5.59
CA TYR A 132 -0.24 -8.63 -6.37
C TYR A 132 -0.63 -7.98 -7.71
N VAL A 133 -0.12 -6.78 -7.98
CA VAL A 133 -0.32 -6.05 -9.24
C VAL A 133 1.03 -6.04 -9.97
N SER A 134 1.12 -6.75 -11.10
CA SER A 134 2.38 -6.95 -11.84
C SER A 134 2.87 -5.74 -12.64
N SER A 135 2.05 -4.68 -12.70
CA SER A 135 2.33 -3.45 -13.43
C SER A 135 1.95 -2.25 -12.56
N THR A 136 1.32 -1.22 -13.13
CA THR A 136 0.92 -0.01 -12.39
C THR A 136 -0.42 -0.18 -11.68
N LEU A 137 -0.47 0.18 -10.40
CA LEU A 137 -1.72 0.45 -9.68
C LEU A 137 -2.05 1.95 -9.77
N GLY A 138 -3.13 2.29 -10.48
CA GLY A 138 -3.66 3.65 -10.51
C GLY A 138 -4.76 3.83 -9.47
N VAL A 139 -4.66 4.84 -8.61
CA VAL A 139 -5.70 5.22 -7.66
C VAL A 139 -6.15 6.65 -7.95
N GLY A 140 -7.42 6.82 -8.32
CA GLY A 140 -7.98 8.12 -8.71
C GLY A 140 -8.37 9.04 -7.55
N GLY A 141 -8.24 8.59 -6.30
CA GLY A 141 -8.64 9.31 -5.09
C GLY A 141 -7.64 9.17 -3.96
N ALA A 142 -8.04 9.60 -2.75
CA ALA A 142 -7.23 9.44 -1.55
C ALA A 142 -7.01 7.96 -1.21
N THR A 143 -5.80 7.60 -0.79
CA THR A 143 -5.45 6.25 -0.35
C THR A 143 -5.01 6.29 1.11
N THR A 144 -5.55 5.38 1.93
CA THR A 144 -5.10 5.15 3.31
C THR A 144 -4.40 3.80 3.38
N LEU A 145 -3.15 3.80 3.85
CA LEU A 145 -2.37 2.59 4.10
C LEU A 145 -2.11 2.50 5.61
N THR A 146 -2.48 1.38 6.23
CA THR A 146 -2.40 1.19 7.69
C THR A 146 -1.10 0.55 8.15
N GLY A 147 -0.30 0.02 7.23
CA GLY A 147 1.03 -0.54 7.48
C GLY A 147 2.13 0.22 6.72
N ASP A 148 3.32 -0.37 6.70
CA ASP A 148 4.49 0.22 6.06
C ASP A 148 4.33 0.36 4.54
N VAL A 149 4.89 1.43 3.99
CA VAL A 149 4.95 1.68 2.55
C VAL A 149 6.40 1.54 2.07
N THR A 150 6.70 0.43 1.40
CA THR A 150 8.02 0.16 0.82
C THR A 150 7.99 0.37 -0.68
N MET A 151 8.94 1.13 -1.23
CA MET A 151 9.09 1.37 -2.68
C MET A 151 10.52 1.04 -3.11
N ASN A 152 10.69 0.20 -4.13
CA ASN A 152 12.02 -0.22 -4.60
C ASN A 152 12.82 0.91 -5.29
N ASN A 153 12.16 1.99 -5.73
CA ASN A 153 12.80 3.05 -6.50
C ASN A 153 12.48 4.43 -5.90
N LYS A 154 11.59 5.21 -6.54
CA LYS A 154 11.33 6.60 -6.15
C LYS A 154 9.90 6.81 -5.66
N LEU A 155 9.76 7.48 -4.51
CA LEU A 155 8.53 8.17 -4.13
C LEU A 155 8.53 9.58 -4.73
N VAL A 156 7.49 9.93 -5.49
CA VAL A 156 7.25 11.28 -6.01
C VAL A 156 5.96 11.80 -5.41
N VAL A 157 6.00 12.95 -4.74
CA VAL A 157 4.83 13.61 -4.15
C VAL A 157 4.74 15.01 -4.74
N TYR A 158 3.60 15.32 -5.37
CA TYR A 158 3.34 16.64 -5.98
C TYR A 158 2.85 17.68 -4.97
N GLY A 159 2.31 17.24 -3.84
CA GLY A 159 1.90 18.08 -2.72
C GLY A 159 2.84 17.93 -1.51
N ASP A 160 2.26 18.03 -0.31
CA ASP A 160 3.03 17.90 0.92
C ASP A 160 3.26 16.45 1.32
N VAL A 161 4.42 16.17 1.91
CA VAL A 161 4.64 14.99 2.74
C VAL A 161 4.44 15.40 4.19
N ARG A 162 3.41 14.87 4.85
CA ARG A 162 3.17 15.07 6.29
C ARG A 162 3.44 13.78 7.04
N VAL A 163 4.26 13.87 8.08
CA VAL A 163 4.50 12.79 9.03
C VAL A 163 3.72 13.18 10.28
N HIS A 164 2.60 12.51 10.55
CA HIS A 164 1.77 12.71 11.75
C HIS A 164 1.55 11.40 12.54
N SER A 165 1.69 11.45 13.87
CA SER A 165 1.56 10.30 14.76
C SER A 165 0.55 10.63 15.85
N ASN A 166 -0.35 9.69 16.12
CA ASN A 166 -1.39 9.83 17.14
C ASN A 166 -0.87 9.37 18.52
N GLY A 167 0.33 9.82 18.93
CA GLY A 167 0.87 9.58 20.28
C GLY A 167 2.29 9.00 20.41
N GLY A 168 3.11 8.98 19.35
CA GLY A 168 4.52 8.53 19.42
C GLY A 168 5.50 9.40 18.62
N THR A 169 6.81 9.23 18.86
CA THR A 169 7.87 9.96 18.17
C THR A 169 7.86 9.70 16.67
N GLN A 170 8.03 10.76 15.88
CA GLN A 170 8.05 10.68 14.42
C GLN A 170 9.44 11.00 13.90
N THR A 171 10.05 10.05 13.21
CA THR A 171 11.34 10.26 12.56
C THR A 171 11.12 10.27 11.05
N PHE A 172 11.31 11.44 10.42
CA PHE A 172 11.54 11.50 8.98
C PHE A 172 13.03 11.24 8.73
N GLY A 173 13.39 9.96 8.62
CA GLY A 173 14.77 9.56 8.33
C GLY A 173 15.00 9.40 6.83
N ILE A 174 16.04 10.06 6.29
CA ILE A 174 16.56 9.75 4.96
C ILE A 174 17.79 8.85 5.17
N TYR A 175 17.61 7.55 4.94
CA TYR A 175 18.65 6.53 5.14
C TYR A 175 19.24 6.09 3.80
N LYS A 176 20.57 5.90 3.75
CA LYS A 176 21.28 5.28 2.62
C LYS A 176 21.87 3.93 3.05
N GLY A 177 21.20 2.84 2.70
CA GLY A 177 21.77 1.48 2.54
C GLY A 177 22.42 0.76 3.76
N ALA A 178 21.65 -0.15 4.35
CA ALA A 178 21.96 -1.56 4.67
C ALA A 178 23.40 -2.02 5.04
N THR A 179 23.76 -1.89 6.33
CA THR A 179 24.40 -2.94 7.16
C THR A 179 24.34 -2.47 8.61
N SER A 180 23.48 -3.07 9.45
CA SER A 180 23.43 -3.10 10.94
C SER A 180 24.01 -1.96 11.81
N THR A 181 24.21 -0.76 11.27
CA THR A 181 24.82 0.37 11.96
C THR A 181 24.19 1.61 11.33
N TYR A 182 23.50 2.38 12.16
CA TYR A 182 22.76 3.59 11.79
C TYR A 182 23.73 4.64 11.22
N ASN A 183 24.00 4.59 9.91
CA ASN A 183 24.93 5.49 9.26
C ASN A 183 24.14 6.55 8.49
N TRP A 184 23.96 7.72 9.09
CA TRP A 184 23.21 8.85 8.52
C TRP A 184 24.08 9.67 7.56
N TYR A 185 24.38 9.19 6.36
CA TYR A 185 25.04 10.04 5.36
C TYR A 185 24.55 9.82 3.93
N ASP A 186 23.63 10.69 3.52
CA ASP A 186 23.67 11.44 2.26
C ASP A 186 23.15 12.85 2.61
N THR A 187 23.84 13.89 2.15
CA THR A 187 23.44 15.28 2.35
C THR A 187 21.99 15.46 1.88
N ILE A 188 21.11 15.94 2.77
CA ILE A 188 19.87 16.61 2.35
C ILE A 188 20.35 17.80 1.51
N LEU A 189 20.49 17.61 0.20
CA LEU A 189 20.88 18.68 -0.71
C LEU A 189 19.65 19.59 -0.82
N ALA A 190 19.55 20.55 0.10
CA ALA A 190 18.48 21.53 0.21
C ALA A 190 18.47 22.54 -0.96
N LYS A 191 18.96 22.17 -2.15
CA LYS A 191 18.96 23.03 -3.34
C LYS A 191 17.54 23.35 -3.83
N SER A 192 16.53 22.60 -3.39
CA SER A 192 15.14 22.72 -3.83
C SER A 192 14.11 22.72 -2.70
N LEU A 193 14.49 23.08 -1.46
CA LEU A 193 13.52 23.44 -0.43
C LEU A 193 13.02 24.89 -0.71
N LYS A 194 12.22 25.08 -1.76
CA LYS A 194 11.55 26.37 -2.01
C LYS A 194 10.47 26.53 -0.95
N ARG A 195 10.63 27.50 -0.03
CA ARG A 195 9.70 27.65 1.09
C ARG A 195 9.09 29.04 1.23
N THR A 196 7.79 29.03 1.51
CA THR A 196 7.01 30.15 2.03
C THR A 196 6.92 29.97 3.55
N GLY A 197 7.38 30.95 4.34
CA GLY A 197 7.46 30.90 5.82
C GLY A 197 8.76 30.29 6.38
N ASP A 198 9.14 30.61 7.62
CA ASP A 198 10.42 30.29 8.30
C ASP A 198 10.68 28.80 8.62
N THR A 199 11.64 28.14 7.95
CA THR A 199 12.09 26.78 8.33
C THR A 199 13.38 26.82 9.09
N THR A 200 13.39 26.08 10.17
CA THR A 200 14.59 25.64 10.86
C THR A 200 15.16 24.40 10.16
N PHE A 201 16.49 24.38 9.94
CA PHE A 201 17.20 23.17 9.51
C PHE A 201 18.06 22.67 10.68
N THR A 202 17.43 21.87 11.55
CA THR A 202 18.08 21.38 12.77
C THR A 202 18.79 20.06 12.49
N ILE A 203 20.13 20.04 12.52
CA ILE A 203 20.91 18.80 12.59
C ILE A 203 21.07 18.44 14.08
N LYS A 204 20.45 17.36 14.55
CA LYS A 204 20.63 16.86 15.92
C LYS A 204 21.72 15.77 15.94
N SER A 205 22.52 15.72 17.00
CA SER A 205 23.39 14.58 17.31
C SER A 205 22.71 13.73 18.39
N ASP A 206 22.41 12.47 18.07
CA ASP A 206 21.58 11.58 18.90
C ASP A 206 22.40 10.60 19.76
N THR A 207 23.37 11.13 20.53
CA THR A 207 24.04 10.31 21.54
C THR A 207 23.92 10.97 22.90
N ALA A 208 23.73 10.16 23.95
CA ALA A 208 23.36 10.54 25.32
C ALA A 208 24.37 11.44 26.08
N ASN A 209 25.29 12.09 25.37
CA ASN A 209 26.24 13.07 25.88
C ASN A 209 26.68 14.08 24.79
N ALA A 210 25.98 14.15 23.66
CA ALA A 210 26.38 15.00 22.55
C ALA A 210 25.66 16.34 22.61
N GLY A 211 26.45 17.41 22.72
CA GLY A 211 25.96 18.73 22.36
C GLY A 211 25.38 18.73 20.95
N PHE A 212 24.42 19.61 20.69
CA PHE A 212 23.88 19.78 19.35
C PHE A 212 24.54 20.98 18.65
N SER A 213 24.55 20.96 17.32
CA SER A 213 24.90 22.10 16.48
C SER A 213 23.80 22.32 15.46
N ALA A 214 23.17 23.50 15.43
CA ALA A 214 22.06 23.79 14.53
C ALA A 214 22.34 25.02 13.67
N VAL A 215 21.73 25.06 12.48
CA VAL A 215 21.72 26.23 11.59
C VAL A 215 20.27 26.61 11.31
N HIS A 216 19.88 27.82 11.72
CA HIS A 216 18.54 28.35 11.45
C HIS A 216 18.61 29.44 10.39
N MET A 217 17.72 29.35 9.40
CA MET A 217 17.59 30.35 8.35
C MET A 217 16.18 30.92 8.40
N THR A 218 16.08 32.22 8.62
CA THR A 218 14.84 32.98 8.46
C THR A 218 14.96 33.89 7.24
N TRP A 219 13.87 34.57 6.89
CA TRP A 219 13.94 35.67 5.90
C TRP A 219 14.90 36.80 6.32
N ASN A 220 15.17 36.94 7.63
CA ASN A 220 15.89 38.06 8.20
C ASN A 220 17.28 37.72 8.72
N ASP A 221 17.64 36.44 8.85
CA ASP A 221 18.94 36.02 9.34
C ASP A 221 19.32 34.57 9.04
N LEU A 222 20.63 34.32 9.11
CA LEU A 222 21.25 33.00 9.25
C LEU A 222 21.87 32.92 10.65
N ARG A 223 21.50 31.93 11.45
CA ARG A 223 21.93 31.77 12.84
C ARG A 223 22.57 30.40 13.07
N PHE A 224 23.63 30.39 13.87
CA PHE A 224 24.37 29.20 14.27
C PHE A 224 24.24 29.00 15.77
N TYR A 225 23.89 27.78 16.19
CA TYR A 225 23.67 27.42 17.58
C TYR A 225 24.58 26.27 17.95
N THR A 226 25.11 26.31 19.17
CA THR A 226 25.69 25.13 19.81
C THR A 226 25.30 25.10 21.27
N ALA A 227 24.96 23.93 21.80
CA ALA A 227 24.71 23.74 23.22
C ALA A 227 25.35 22.45 23.70
N GLN A 228 25.82 22.45 24.94
CA GLN A 228 26.18 21.23 25.66
C GLN A 228 25.05 20.96 26.65
N LEU A 229 24.24 19.95 26.37
CA LEU A 229 23.11 19.57 27.22
C LEU A 229 23.50 18.31 27.98
N ALA A 230 24.10 18.48 29.16
CA ALA A 230 24.27 17.38 30.08
C ALA A 230 22.90 17.05 30.71
N GLY A 231 22.37 15.85 30.44
CA GLY A 231 21.23 15.30 31.19
C GLY A 231 19.83 15.76 30.77
N GLN A 232 19.65 16.44 29.64
CA GLN A 232 18.31 16.72 29.11
C GLN A 232 18.04 15.90 27.85
N SER A 233 17.06 15.00 27.92
CA SER A 233 16.62 14.11 26.85
C SER A 233 15.42 14.66 26.07
N SER A 234 15.10 15.95 26.19
CA SER A 234 13.88 16.50 25.61
C SER A 234 14.19 17.26 24.32
N ASP A 235 13.36 17.00 23.31
CA ASP A 235 13.24 17.75 22.08
C ASP A 235 13.21 19.27 22.35
N LEU A 236 14.35 19.94 22.23
CA LEU A 236 14.37 21.40 22.21
C LEU A 236 13.97 21.85 20.81
N ASP A 237 12.92 22.68 20.75
CA ASP A 237 12.50 23.37 19.53
C ASP A 237 13.39 24.60 19.31
N VAL A 238 13.48 25.13 18.09
CA VAL A 238 14.34 26.28 17.77
C VAL A 238 13.93 27.55 18.52
N SER A 239 12.66 27.66 18.93
CA SER A 239 12.20 28.70 19.86
C SER A 239 12.92 28.66 21.21
N ASP A 240 13.36 27.48 21.64
CA ASP A 240 14.09 27.27 22.90
C ASP A 240 15.60 27.52 22.76
N LEU A 241 16.06 27.75 21.52
CA LEU A 241 17.49 27.86 21.20
C LEU A 241 18.04 29.28 21.24
N SER A 242 17.22 30.31 21.49
CA SER A 242 17.67 31.70 21.50
C SER A 242 18.79 31.96 22.52
N THR A 243 18.85 31.19 23.60
CA THR A 243 19.91 31.25 24.62
C THR A 243 21.20 30.55 24.20
N TYR A 244 21.18 29.75 23.14
CA TYR A 244 22.32 28.98 22.62
C TYR A 244 22.87 29.51 21.29
N GLU A 245 22.38 30.66 20.82
CA GLU A 245 22.89 31.34 19.62
C GLU A 245 24.35 31.76 19.83
N ARG A 246 25.22 31.36 18.90
CA ARG A 246 26.65 31.70 18.94
C ARG A 246 27.04 32.75 17.92
N MET A 247 26.42 32.67 16.74
CA MET A 247 26.68 33.58 15.64
C MET A 247 25.40 33.83 14.86
N ARG A 248 25.21 35.06 14.40
CA ARG A 248 24.19 35.41 13.42
C ARG A 248 24.76 36.22 12.27
N ILE A 249 24.13 36.11 11.12
CA ILE A 249 24.28 37.01 9.98
C ILE A 249 22.88 37.55 9.70
N THR A 250 22.68 38.85 9.87
CA THR A 250 21.38 39.49 9.59
C THR A 250 21.14 39.61 8.08
N GLY A 251 19.91 39.90 7.68
CA GLY A 251 19.53 40.15 6.29
C GLY A 251 20.17 41.42 5.71
N SER A 252 20.67 42.32 6.57
CA SER A 252 21.51 43.46 6.18
C SER A 252 23.00 43.11 6.02
N GLY A 253 23.37 41.85 6.27
CA GLY A 253 24.73 41.32 6.17
C GLY A 253 25.64 41.67 7.36
N ASN A 254 25.07 42.02 8.52
CA ASN A 254 25.86 42.22 9.74
C ASN A 254 26.11 40.88 10.42
N VAL A 255 27.36 40.61 10.79
CA VAL A 255 27.78 39.41 11.50
C VAL A 255 27.88 39.72 12.99
N GLY A 256 27.09 39.04 13.80
CA GLY A 256 27.19 39.08 15.26
C GLY A 256 27.79 37.79 15.80
N ILE A 257 28.80 37.89 16.67
CA ILE A 257 29.32 36.77 17.47
C ILE A 257 29.08 37.09 18.94
N GLY A 258 28.27 36.27 19.61
CA GLY A 258 27.83 36.53 20.99
C GLY A 258 26.86 37.71 21.16
N THR A 259 26.36 38.29 20.07
CA THR A 259 25.36 39.37 20.08
C THR A 259 24.17 39.00 19.19
N ALA A 260 22.97 39.19 19.71
CA ALA A 260 21.74 39.01 18.96
C ALA A 260 21.39 40.27 18.13
N SER A 261 22.07 41.39 18.27
CA SER A 261 21.70 42.63 17.56
C SER A 261 22.92 43.37 17.05
N PRO A 262 23.69 42.80 16.10
CA PRO A 262 24.90 43.44 15.60
C PRO A 262 24.57 44.76 14.90
N SER A 263 25.05 45.84 15.49
CA SER A 263 24.96 47.22 14.99
C SER A 263 26.03 47.52 13.92
N TYR A 264 27.11 46.74 13.91
CA TYR A 264 28.21 46.84 12.94
C TYR A 264 28.27 45.66 11.99
N LYS A 265 29.03 45.80 10.90
CA LYS A 265 29.24 44.71 9.92
C LYS A 265 29.83 43.45 10.54
N LEU A 266 30.70 43.63 11.53
CA LEU A 266 31.16 42.58 12.43
C LEU A 266 31.11 43.13 13.86
N GLU A 267 30.32 42.51 14.71
CA GLU A 267 30.24 42.82 16.14
C GLU A 267 30.53 41.56 16.94
N VAL A 268 31.50 41.64 17.86
CA VAL A 268 31.88 40.55 18.76
C VAL A 268 31.64 41.02 20.19
N THR A 269 30.70 40.39 20.88
CA THR A 269 30.53 40.60 22.32
C THR A 269 31.45 39.66 23.07
N GLY A 270 32.48 40.22 23.70
CA GLY A 270 33.55 39.49 24.38
C GLY A 270 34.91 39.77 23.75
N THR A 271 35.90 38.94 24.06
CA THR A 271 37.27 39.13 23.57
C THR A 271 37.43 38.53 22.18
N ALA A 272 37.83 39.36 21.21
CA ALA A 272 38.34 38.91 19.93
C ALA A 272 39.87 38.75 20.03
N TYR A 273 40.39 37.54 19.80
CA TYR A 273 41.83 37.29 19.71
C TYR A 273 42.25 37.16 18.25
N VAL A 274 43.16 38.02 17.81
CA VAL A 274 43.79 37.95 16.48
C VAL A 274 45.22 37.46 16.68
N SER A 275 45.52 36.23 16.24
CA SER A 275 46.80 35.56 16.48
C SER A 275 47.97 36.07 15.62
N SER A 276 47.69 36.97 14.69
CA SER A 276 48.68 37.57 13.79
C SER A 276 48.33 39.05 13.57
N THR A 277 48.28 39.50 12.33
CA THR A 277 47.99 40.89 11.99
C THR A 277 46.50 41.14 11.83
N LEU A 278 46.00 42.24 12.43
CA LEU A 278 44.70 42.82 12.13
C LEU A 278 44.89 43.98 11.16
N GLY A 279 44.44 43.81 9.92
CA GLY A 279 44.42 44.89 8.93
C GLY A 279 43.19 45.78 9.16
N VAL A 280 43.41 47.04 9.52
CA VAL A 280 42.36 48.05 9.58
C VAL A 280 42.51 49.01 8.40
N GLY A 281 41.48 49.07 7.56
CA GLY A 281 41.43 50.01 6.44
C GLY A 281 40.78 51.32 6.90
N GLY A 282 41.56 52.39 7.02
CA GLY A 282 41.05 53.74 7.35
C GLY A 282 41.30 54.16 8.81
N ALA A 283 40.66 55.27 9.20
CA ALA A 283 40.78 55.81 10.55
C ALA A 283 40.14 54.84 11.57
N THR A 284 40.91 54.48 12.60
CA THR A 284 40.46 53.56 13.66
C THR A 284 40.27 54.34 14.94
N THR A 285 39.19 54.06 15.66
CA THR A 285 38.95 54.58 17.01
C THR A 285 39.04 53.41 17.98
N LEU A 286 40.05 53.42 18.85
CA LEU A 286 40.13 52.51 19.99
C LEU A 286 39.57 53.25 21.20
N THR A 287 38.58 52.66 21.86
CA THR A 287 37.98 53.17 23.08
C THR A 287 38.00 52.06 24.13
N GLY A 288 38.62 52.32 25.28
CA GLY A 288 38.78 51.38 26.38
C GLY A 288 39.93 51.80 27.28
N ASP A 289 39.87 51.41 28.56
CA ASP A 289 40.98 51.55 29.52
C ASP A 289 42.06 50.47 29.33
#